data_AF-A0A7V9MD41-F1
#
_entry.id   AF-A0A7V9MD41-F1
#
_cell.length_a   1.000
_cell.length_b   1.000
_cell.length_c   1.000
_cell.angle_alpha   90.00
_cell.angle_beta   90.00
_cell.angle_gamma   90.00
#
_symmetry.space_group_name_H-M   'P 1'
#
loop_
_entity.id
_entity.type
_entity.pdbx_description
1 polymer ?
#
loop_
_entity_poly.entity_id
_entity_poly.type
_entity_poly.pdbx_seq_one_letter_code
_entity_poly.pdbx_strand_id
1 'polypeptide(L)'
;MNQDVAYGIRMLVDIAERSLSSGPFEDPTTAVQAIDRIHDILRQIARRPLHSGQYHDAAGTLRLLAPTMQWNGFVQVAFDEIRQAGAGSPQVSRRLKAAMDDLLTVAPPERRPALEHQPALLGELASVAARSDVDREAATVPDPSGIGSAAALVTPRNTQHLRA
;
A
#
# COMPACT_ATOMS: atom_id res chain seq x y z
N MET A 1 12.61 8.27 15.29
CA MET A 1 11.78 8.72 14.15
C MET A 1 11.35 7.59 13.22
N ASN A 2 12.25 6.87 12.50
CA ASN A 2 11.80 5.77 11.60
C ASN A 2 11.02 4.67 12.35
N GLN A 3 11.39 4.38 13.60
CA GLN A 3 10.67 3.42 14.44
C GLN A 3 9.27 3.93 14.84
N ASP A 4 9.13 5.21 15.16
CA ASP A 4 7.82 5.82 15.51
C ASP A 4 6.86 5.77 14.32
N VAL A 5 7.36 6.01 13.10
CA VAL A 5 6.57 5.91 11.88
C VAL A 5 6.20 4.46 11.57
N ALA A 6 7.12 3.51 11.76
CA ALA A 6 6.84 2.09 11.56
C ALA A 6 5.75 1.61 12.53
N TYR A 7 5.78 2.08 13.78
CA TYR A 7 4.73 1.80 14.76
C TYR A 7 3.39 2.41 14.35
N GLY A 8 3.37 3.65 13.87
CA GLY A 8 2.15 4.28 13.35
C GLY A 8 1.52 3.53 12.17
N ILE A 9 2.36 3.04 11.23
CA ILE A 9 1.89 2.18 10.13
C ILE A 9 1.34 0.86 10.69
N ARG A 10 2.05 0.24 11.64
CA ARG A 10 1.59 -1.00 12.28
C ARG A 10 0.21 -0.84 12.93
N MET A 11 -0.03 0.25 13.66
CA MET A 11 -1.35 0.52 14.23
C MET A 11 -2.45 0.63 13.16
N LEU A 12 -2.16 1.25 12.01
CA LEU A 12 -3.11 1.35 10.90
C LEU A 12 -3.39 -0.02 10.27
N VAL A 13 -2.36 -0.87 10.17
CA VAL A 13 -2.50 -2.27 9.72
C VAL A 13 -3.41 -3.05 10.66
N ASP A 14 -3.17 -2.95 11.97
CA ASP A 14 -4.00 -3.64 12.98
C ASP A 14 -5.48 -3.20 12.92
N ILE A 15 -5.73 -1.91 12.64
CA ILE A 15 -7.09 -1.38 12.43
C ILE A 15 -7.71 -2.00 11.18
N ALA A 16 -6.96 -2.04 10.07
CA ALA A 16 -7.44 -2.63 8.82
C ALA A 16 -7.76 -4.12 9.01
N GLU A 17 -6.84 -4.90 9.56
CA GLU A 17 -7.04 -6.33 9.81
C GLU A 17 -8.22 -6.59 10.73
N ARG A 18 -8.36 -5.83 11.82
CA ARG A 18 -9.50 -5.98 12.73
C ARG A 18 -10.82 -5.68 12.05
N SER A 19 -10.87 -4.68 11.17
CA SER A 19 -12.09 -4.39 10.40
C SER A 19 -12.43 -5.47 9.36
N LEU A 20 -11.45 -6.27 8.94
CA LEU A 20 -11.61 -7.35 7.97
C LEU A 20 -11.75 -8.74 8.61
N SER A 21 -11.66 -8.82 9.93
CA SER A 21 -11.78 -10.10 10.63
C SER A 21 -13.17 -10.71 10.39
N SER A 22 -13.21 -11.98 9.99
CA SER A 22 -14.45 -12.70 9.71
C SER A 22 -15.44 -12.60 10.87
N GLY A 23 -16.59 -11.99 10.64
CA GLY A 23 -17.62 -11.79 11.65
C GLY A 23 -18.80 -10.96 11.15
N PRO A 24 -19.85 -10.80 11.97
CA PRO A 24 -21.05 -10.05 11.59
C PRO A 24 -20.84 -8.53 11.43
N PHE A 25 -19.66 -8.03 11.80
CA PHE A 25 -19.30 -6.61 11.77
C PHE A 25 -18.06 -6.35 10.90
N GLU A 26 -17.81 -7.19 9.90
CA GLU A 26 -16.78 -6.92 8.89
C GLU A 26 -17.09 -5.58 8.20
N ASP A 27 -16.11 -4.67 8.19
CA ASP A 27 -16.21 -3.34 7.60
C ASP A 27 -15.01 -3.05 6.67
N PRO A 28 -15.13 -3.43 5.38
CA PRO A 28 -14.12 -3.11 4.37
C PRO A 28 -13.88 -1.61 4.18
N THR A 29 -14.82 -0.75 4.56
CA THR A 29 -14.66 0.71 4.41
C THR A 29 -13.63 1.25 5.41
N THR A 30 -13.65 0.77 6.66
CA THR A 30 -12.63 1.10 7.66
C THR A 30 -11.24 0.64 7.19
N ALA A 31 -11.13 -0.56 6.60
CA ALA A 31 -9.87 -1.02 6.03
C ALA A 31 -9.35 -0.11 4.92
N VAL A 32 -10.22 0.32 4.01
CA VAL A 32 -9.87 1.28 2.94
C VAL A 32 -9.36 2.60 3.52
N GLN A 33 -10.00 3.14 4.56
CA GLN A 33 -9.55 4.37 5.20
C GLN A 33 -8.17 4.22 5.86
N ALA A 34 -7.90 3.07 6.48
CA ALA A 34 -6.57 2.77 7.01
C ALA A 34 -5.52 2.68 5.89
N ILE A 35 -5.85 2.03 4.77
CA ILE A 35 -5.00 1.95 3.57
C ILE A 35 -4.72 3.34 3.01
N ASP A 36 -5.69 4.26 2.98
CA ASP A 36 -5.48 5.65 2.56
C ASP A 36 -4.41 6.34 3.39
N ARG A 37 -4.48 6.20 4.72
CA ARG A 37 -3.50 6.82 5.62
C ARG A 37 -2.11 6.19 5.47
N ILE A 38 -2.04 4.87 5.34
CA ILE A 38 -0.77 4.15 5.06
C ILE A 38 -0.17 4.64 3.74
N HIS A 39 -1.01 4.74 2.70
CA HIS A 39 -0.61 5.23 1.38
C HIS A 39 -0.01 6.64 1.45
N ASP A 40 -0.68 7.59 2.12
CA ASP A 40 -0.20 8.96 2.29
C ASP A 40 1.15 9.03 3.02
N ILE A 41 1.33 8.19 4.04
CA ILE A 41 2.60 8.08 4.78
C ILE A 41 3.71 7.55 3.87
N LEU A 42 3.46 6.45 3.16
CA LEU A 42 4.44 5.85 2.26
C LEU A 42 4.81 6.79 1.11
N ARG A 43 3.86 7.57 0.59
CA ARG A 43 4.12 8.57 -0.46
C ARG A 43 5.12 9.64 0.00
N GLN A 44 5.05 10.05 1.27
CA GLN A 44 6.02 10.96 1.87
C GLN A 44 7.38 10.29 2.10
N ILE A 45 7.38 9.04 2.56
CA ILE A 45 8.63 8.30 2.83
C ILE A 45 9.37 7.97 1.53
N ALA A 46 8.65 7.63 0.46
CA ALA A 46 9.18 7.11 -0.81
C ALA A 46 10.26 7.99 -1.44
N ARG A 47 10.23 9.30 -1.18
CA ARG A 47 11.20 10.28 -1.71
C ARG A 47 12.19 10.82 -0.68
N ARG A 48 12.06 10.45 0.60
CA ARG A 48 12.92 10.95 1.67
C ARG A 48 14.15 10.06 1.88
N PRO A 49 15.32 10.63 2.18
CA PRO A 49 16.46 9.85 2.64
C PRO A 49 16.10 9.16 3.96
N LEU A 50 16.40 7.87 4.06
CA LEU A 50 16.23 7.10 5.28
C LEU A 50 17.55 7.07 6.04
N HIS A 51 17.48 7.08 7.38
CA HIS A 51 18.66 6.91 8.21
C HIS A 51 19.31 5.56 7.92
N SER A 52 20.64 5.55 7.80
CA SER A 52 21.44 4.33 7.63
C SER A 52 21.55 3.50 8.92
N GLY A 53 21.22 4.09 10.08
CA GLY A 53 21.46 3.49 11.39
C GLY A 53 22.94 3.47 11.79
N GLN A 54 23.83 4.06 11.00
CA GLN A 54 25.26 4.10 11.25
C GLN A 54 25.65 5.42 11.92
N TYR A 55 26.33 5.34 13.06
CA TYR A 55 26.81 6.50 13.80
C TYR A 55 28.33 6.44 13.93
N HIS A 56 28.98 7.50 13.47
CA HIS A 56 30.44 7.63 13.44
C HIS A 56 30.89 8.64 14.52
N ASP A 57 32.10 8.46 15.04
CA ASP A 57 32.73 9.47 15.88
C ASP A 57 33.32 10.64 15.08
N ALA A 58 33.96 11.59 15.77
CA ALA A 58 34.61 12.75 15.16
C ALA A 58 35.77 12.38 14.22
N ALA A 59 36.33 11.17 14.32
CA ALA A 59 37.38 10.66 13.45
C ALA A 59 36.81 9.82 12.28
N GLY A 60 35.48 9.71 12.14
CA GLY A 60 34.83 8.93 11.09
C GLY A 60 34.80 7.42 11.36
N THR A 61 35.17 6.97 12.56
CA THR A 61 35.12 5.54 12.92
C THR A 61 33.69 5.15 13.29
N LEU A 62 33.16 4.07 12.70
CA LEU A 62 31.83 3.54 13.04
C LEU A 62 31.82 3.07 14.51
N ARG A 63 30.96 3.67 15.33
CA ARG A 63 30.85 3.38 16.78
C ARG A 63 29.55 2.68 17.17
N LEU A 64 28.48 2.89 16.41
CA LEU A 64 27.18 2.31 16.69
C LEU A 64 26.43 1.96 15.40
N LEU A 65 25.84 0.78 15.39
CA LEU A 65 24.83 0.35 14.44
C LEU A 65 23.50 0.22 15.17
N ALA A 66 22.55 1.09 14.85
CA ALA A 66 21.19 1.02 15.38
C ALA A 66 20.26 0.38 14.32
N PRO A 67 19.43 -0.60 14.70
CA PRO A 67 18.39 -1.12 13.83
C PRO A 67 17.41 -0.02 13.42
N THR A 68 17.33 0.24 12.11
CA THR A 68 16.43 1.25 11.54
C THR A 68 15.55 0.63 10.48
N MET A 69 14.28 1.02 10.47
CA MET A 69 13.35 0.58 9.44
C MET A 69 13.77 1.17 8.09
N GLN A 70 13.97 0.29 7.12
CA GLN A 70 14.29 0.63 5.74
C GLN A 70 13.06 0.51 4.84
N TRP A 71 13.16 1.04 3.63
CA TRP A 71 12.06 1.11 2.68
C TRP A 71 11.32 -0.22 2.48
N ASN A 72 12.06 -1.31 2.23
CA ASN A 72 11.47 -2.62 2.01
C ASN A 72 10.65 -3.08 3.22
N GLY A 73 11.13 -2.82 4.44
CA GLY A 73 10.40 -3.12 5.65
C GLY A 73 9.10 -2.31 5.76
N PHE A 74 9.12 -1.01 5.42
CA PHE A 74 7.91 -0.18 5.43
C PHE A 74 6.84 -0.73 4.49
N VAL A 75 7.23 -1.09 3.26
CA VAL A 75 6.33 -1.70 2.28
C VAL A 75 5.78 -3.04 2.78
N GLN A 76 6.65 -3.86 3.36
CA GLN A 76 6.26 -5.17 3.88
C GLN A 76 5.22 -5.04 5.01
N VAL A 77 5.51 -4.24 6.02
CA VAL A 77 4.59 -3.99 7.14
C VAL A 77 3.28 -3.39 6.65
N ALA A 78 3.32 -2.47 5.68
CA ALA A 78 2.13 -1.79 5.18
C ALA A 78 1.14 -2.71 4.45
N PHE A 79 1.62 -3.73 3.73
CA PHE A 79 0.79 -4.42 2.75
C PHE A 79 0.66 -5.93 2.95
N ASP A 80 1.61 -6.61 3.58
CA ASP A 80 1.64 -8.07 3.60
C ASP A 80 0.42 -8.70 4.29
N GLU A 81 0.07 -8.17 5.47
CA GLU A 81 -1.02 -8.69 6.29
C GLU A 81 -2.38 -8.23 5.77
N ILE A 82 -2.51 -6.95 5.39
CA ILE A 82 -3.76 -6.41 4.81
C ILE A 82 -4.11 -7.12 3.51
N ARG A 83 -3.13 -7.46 2.66
CA ARG A 83 -3.36 -8.25 1.45
C ARG A 83 -3.97 -9.62 1.78
N GLN A 84 -3.47 -10.30 2.81
CA GLN A 84 -3.97 -11.63 3.20
C GLN A 84 -5.38 -11.54 3.78
N ALA A 85 -5.63 -10.58 4.68
CA ALA A 85 -6.94 -10.38 5.27
C ALA A 85 -7.99 -9.86 4.26
N GLY A 86 -7.59 -8.99 3.34
CA GLY A 86 -8.48 -8.28 2.43
C GLY A 86 -8.71 -8.93 1.07
N ALA A 87 -8.05 -10.05 0.76
CA ALA A 87 -8.13 -10.70 -0.56
C ALA A 87 -9.56 -11.08 -0.97
N GLY A 88 -10.40 -11.49 0.00
CA GLY A 88 -11.81 -11.82 -0.25
C GLY A 88 -12.72 -10.61 -0.45
N SER A 89 -12.22 -9.40 -0.23
CA SER A 89 -12.95 -8.15 -0.45
C SER A 89 -12.45 -7.47 -1.73
N PRO A 90 -13.26 -7.44 -2.81
CA PRO A 90 -12.90 -6.75 -4.04
C PRO A 90 -12.59 -5.26 -3.78
N GLN A 91 -13.34 -4.59 -2.89
CA GLN A 91 -13.12 -3.19 -2.55
C GLN A 91 -11.70 -2.95 -1.98
N VAL A 92 -11.27 -3.80 -1.04
CA VAL A 92 -9.94 -3.69 -0.42
C VAL A 92 -8.84 -4.02 -1.43
N SER A 93 -9.02 -5.08 -2.21
CA SER A 93 -8.07 -5.50 -3.25
C SER A 93 -7.83 -4.38 -4.27
N ARG A 94 -8.91 -3.78 -4.79
CA ARG A 94 -8.81 -2.65 -5.73
C ARG A 94 -8.07 -1.46 -5.13
N ARG A 95 -8.34 -1.15 -3.87
CA ARG A 95 -7.72 -0.01 -3.18
C ARG A 95 -6.24 -0.24 -2.92
N LEU A 96 -5.85 -1.43 -2.47
CA LEU A 96 -4.45 -1.82 -2.30
C LEU A 96 -3.70 -1.70 -3.63
N LYS A 97 -4.27 -2.24 -4.71
CA LYS A 97 -3.67 -2.11 -6.04
C LYS A 97 -3.49 -0.65 -6.44
N ALA A 98 -4.51 0.19 -6.27
CA ALA A 98 -4.43 1.62 -6.57
C ALA A 98 -3.36 2.35 -5.75
N ALA A 99 -3.18 2.01 -4.46
CA ALA A 99 -2.12 2.58 -3.62
C ALA A 99 -0.73 2.21 -4.16
N MET A 100 -0.52 0.94 -4.50
CA MET A 100 0.78 0.47 -5.00
C MET A 100 1.09 1.06 -6.38
N ASP A 101 0.10 1.14 -7.26
CA ASP A 101 0.24 1.77 -8.58
C ASP A 101 0.62 3.26 -8.45
N ASP A 102 -0.01 4.03 -7.53
CA ASP A 102 0.37 5.43 -7.29
C ASP A 102 1.78 5.55 -6.69
N LEU A 103 2.14 4.70 -5.72
CA LEU A 103 3.47 4.71 -5.12
C LEU A 103 4.58 4.45 -6.16
N LEU A 104 4.34 3.61 -7.15
CA LEU A 104 5.27 3.37 -8.26
C LEU A 104 5.53 4.65 -9.09
N THR A 105 4.57 5.58 -9.15
CA THR A 105 4.74 6.86 -9.87
C THR A 105 5.70 7.81 -9.16
N VAL A 106 5.84 7.71 -7.83
CA VAL A 106 6.68 8.61 -7.02
C VAL A 106 7.96 7.95 -6.50
N ALA A 107 8.03 6.61 -6.49
CA ALA A 107 9.17 5.88 -5.97
C ALA A 107 10.37 5.96 -6.94
N PRO A 108 11.57 6.30 -6.44
CA PRO A 108 12.79 6.23 -7.22
C PRO A 108 13.11 4.77 -7.61
N PRO A 109 13.89 4.53 -8.68
CA PRO A 109 14.13 3.19 -9.22
C PRO A 109 14.58 2.15 -8.19
N GLU A 110 15.41 2.54 -7.22
CA GLU A 110 15.97 1.64 -6.21
C GLU A 110 14.91 1.14 -5.21
N ARG A 111 13.75 1.80 -5.14
CA ARG A 111 12.64 1.50 -4.22
C ARG A 111 11.48 0.77 -4.88
N ARG A 112 11.41 0.78 -6.21
CA ARG A 112 10.32 0.13 -6.97
C ARG A 112 10.24 -1.38 -6.76
N PRO A 113 11.35 -2.14 -6.66
CA PRO A 113 11.26 -3.59 -6.53
C PRO A 113 10.37 -4.02 -5.36
N ALA A 114 10.42 -3.36 -4.21
CA ALA A 114 9.58 -3.72 -3.07
C ALA A 114 8.07 -3.60 -3.36
N LEU A 115 7.67 -2.64 -4.22
CA LEU A 115 6.27 -2.42 -4.61
C LEU A 115 5.84 -3.33 -5.75
N GLU A 116 6.71 -3.63 -6.71
CA GLU A 116 6.37 -4.38 -7.94
C GLU A 116 5.90 -5.82 -7.67
N HIS A 117 6.39 -6.46 -6.60
CA HIS A 117 6.02 -7.84 -6.27
C HIS A 117 4.63 -7.94 -5.62
N GLN A 118 4.16 -6.87 -4.99
CA GLN A 118 2.98 -6.90 -4.12
C GLN A 118 1.63 -7.03 -4.89
N PRO A 119 1.42 -6.36 -6.04
CA PRO A 119 0.21 -6.52 -6.86
C PRO A 119 0.01 -7.95 -7.38
N ALA A 120 1.08 -8.65 -7.77
CA ALA A 120 1.00 -10.03 -8.25
C ALA A 120 0.50 -10.96 -7.14
N LEU A 121 1.12 -10.88 -5.96
CA LEU A 121 0.70 -11.65 -4.78
C LEU A 121 -0.75 -11.36 -4.39
N LEU A 122 -1.20 -10.10 -4.53
CA LEU A 122 -2.59 -9.72 -4.25
C LEU A 122 -3.55 -10.32 -5.28
N GLY A 123 -3.19 -10.28 -6.56
CA GLY A 123 -3.99 -10.86 -7.63
C GLY A 123 -4.18 -12.37 -7.46
N GLU A 124 -3.15 -13.10 -7.04
CA GLU A 124 -3.22 -14.53 -6.74
C GLU A 124 -4.22 -14.80 -5.59
N LEU A 125 -4.05 -14.11 -4.45
CA LEU A 125 -4.93 -14.29 -3.29
C LEU A 125 -6.37 -13.90 -3.59
N ALA A 126 -6.60 -12.79 -4.27
CA ALA A 126 -7.94 -12.32 -4.64
C ALA A 126 -8.62 -13.29 -5.61
N SER A 127 -7.87 -13.90 -6.52
CA SER A 127 -8.41 -14.89 -7.47
C SER A 127 -8.89 -16.16 -6.77
N VAL A 128 -8.17 -16.60 -5.73
CA VAL A 128 -8.53 -17.75 -4.90
C VAL A 128 -9.74 -17.45 -4.01
N ALA A 129 -9.83 -16.24 -3.47
CA ALA A 129 -10.90 -15.84 -2.55
C ALA A 129 -12.20 -15.41 -3.24
N ALA A 130 -12.18 -15.13 -4.55
CA ALA A 130 -13.33 -14.66 -5.31
C ALA A 130 -14.51 -15.64 -5.28
N ARG A 131 -15.71 -15.12 -5.00
CA ARG A 131 -16.96 -15.91 -4.92
C ARG A 131 -17.63 -16.10 -6.28
N SER A 132 -17.25 -15.29 -7.27
CA SER A 132 -17.75 -15.33 -8.64
C SER A 132 -16.69 -14.83 -9.62
N ASP A 133 -16.90 -15.07 -10.91
CA ASP A 133 -16.02 -14.55 -11.96
C ASP A 133 -16.06 -13.01 -12.02
N VAL A 134 -17.21 -12.41 -11.73
CA VAL A 134 -17.37 -10.95 -11.64
C VAL A 134 -16.53 -10.38 -10.49
N ASP A 135 -16.54 -11.02 -9.32
CA ASP A 135 -15.71 -10.59 -8.19
C ASP A 135 -14.21 -10.73 -8.50
N ARG A 136 -13.84 -11.79 -9.24
CA ARG A 136 -12.45 -12.01 -9.67
C ARG A 136 -11.98 -10.89 -10.59
N GLU A 137 -12.76 -10.55 -11.61
CA GLU A 137 -12.45 -9.44 -12.51
C GLU A 137 -12.40 -8.12 -11.73
N ALA A 138 -13.42 -7.85 -10.91
CA ALA A 138 -13.53 -6.62 -10.13
C ALA A 138 -12.39 -6.45 -9.11
N ALA A 139 -11.76 -7.51 -8.61
CA ALA A 139 -10.64 -7.39 -7.67
C ALA A 139 -9.33 -6.92 -8.35
N THR A 140 -9.21 -7.10 -9.67
CA THR A 140 -7.98 -6.76 -10.42
C THR A 140 -7.92 -5.31 -10.91
N VAL A 141 -9.06 -4.62 -10.94
CA VAL A 141 -9.18 -3.26 -11.49
C VAL A 141 -8.85 -2.23 -10.41
N PRO A 142 -7.78 -1.41 -10.54
CA PRO A 142 -7.51 -0.36 -9.56
C PRO A 142 -8.68 0.61 -9.39
N ASP A 143 -9.01 0.97 -8.15
CA ASP A 143 -10.05 1.97 -7.83
C ASP A 143 -9.48 3.05 -6.89
N PRO A 144 -8.94 4.14 -7.45
CA PRO A 144 -8.37 5.24 -6.66
C PRO A 144 -9.39 6.01 -5.81
N SER A 145 -10.69 5.92 -6.15
CA SER A 145 -11.76 6.67 -5.46
C SER A 145 -12.52 5.81 -4.45
N GLY A 146 -12.44 4.49 -4.54
CA GLY A 146 -13.11 3.55 -3.63
C GLY A 146 -14.63 3.48 -3.82
N ILE A 147 -15.17 4.06 -4.90
CA ILE A 147 -16.62 4.16 -5.17
C ILE A 147 -17.14 2.88 -5.85
N GLY A 148 -16.26 1.92 -6.16
CA GLY A 148 -16.64 0.64 -6.75
C GLY A 148 -17.04 0.86 -8.19
N SER A 149 -16.06 1.15 -9.04
CA SER A 149 -16.33 1.24 -10.47
C SER A 149 -15.07 1.33 -11.32
N ALA A 150 -14.93 0.29 -12.14
CA ALA A 150 -14.22 0.34 -13.41
C ALA A 150 -14.57 1.62 -14.19
N ALA A 151 -13.75 1.95 -15.20
CA ALA A 151 -13.81 3.11 -16.09
C ALA A 151 -15.21 3.64 -16.57
N ALA A 152 -16.31 2.94 -16.28
CA ALA A 152 -17.69 3.32 -16.54
C ALA A 152 -18.29 4.41 -15.61
N LEU A 153 -17.81 4.62 -14.37
CA LEU A 153 -18.35 5.71 -13.49
C LEU A 153 -17.48 6.97 -13.44
N VAL A 154 -16.32 6.97 -14.11
CA VAL A 154 -15.43 8.13 -14.17
C VAL A 154 -15.43 8.64 -15.61
N THR A 155 -15.85 9.89 -15.81
CA THR A 155 -15.75 10.57 -17.11
C THR A 155 -14.28 10.55 -17.58
N PRO A 156 -13.96 10.06 -18.79
CA PRO A 156 -12.58 10.03 -19.26
C PRO A 156 -11.99 11.45 -19.27
N ARG A 157 -10.80 11.62 -18.68
CA ARG A 157 -10.04 12.87 -18.80
C ARG A 157 -9.65 13.05 -20.26
N ASN A 158 -10.36 13.92 -20.96
CA ASN A 158 -10.06 14.28 -22.33
C ASN A 158 -8.72 15.05 -22.38
N THR A 159 -7.61 14.37 -22.62
CA THR A 159 -6.32 14.99 -22.93
C THR A 159 -6.27 15.43 -24.38
N GLN A 160 -7.13 16.37 -24.74
CA GLN A 160 -6.97 17.17 -25.95
C GLN A 160 -7.30 18.62 -25.60
N HIS A 161 -6.26 19.43 -25.48
CA HIS A 161 -6.12 20.78 -26.03
C HIS A 161 -5.00 21.55 -25.32
N LEU A 162 -3.78 21.38 -25.81
CA LEU A 162 -2.76 22.44 -25.82
C LEU A 162 -1.95 22.30 -27.11
N ARG A 163 -2.55 22.81 -28.18
CA ARG A 163 -1.84 23.35 -29.34
C ARG A 163 -2.47 24.69 -29.67
N ALA A 164 -1.81 25.75 -29.25
CA ALA A 164 -1.65 27.02 -29.95
C ALA A 164 -0.45 27.73 -29.30
#